data_AF-A0A7D9D3I1-F1
#
_entry.id   AF-A0A7D9D3I1-F1
#
_cell.length_a   1.000
_cell.length_b   1.000
_cell.length_c   1.000
_cell.angle_alpha   90.00
_cell.angle_beta   90.00
_cell.angle_gamma   90.00
#
_symmetry.space_group_name_H-M   'P 1'
#
loop_
_entity.id
_entity.type
_entity.pdbx_description
1 polymer ?
#
loop_
_entity_poly.entity_id
_entity_poly.type
_entity_poly.pdbx_seq_one_letter_code
_entity_poly.pdbx_strand_id
1 'polypeptide(L)' 'DRVHSLIILELGRSWIEFARALNVRECEVDDLKQILQNHHANSNHRVWKTELLEALNKARRNDLKKSVQNLF' A
#
# COMPACT_ATOMS: atom_id res chain seq x y z
N ASP A 1 9.48 8.31 -1.24
CA ASP A 1 8.15 8.89 -0.95
C ASP A 1 7.80 8.86 0.52
N ARG A 2 7.33 9.99 1.08
CA ARG A 2 6.87 10.08 2.47
C ARG A 2 5.68 9.14 2.74
N VAL A 3 4.83 8.93 1.74
CA VAL A 3 3.69 7.99 1.79
C VAL A 3 4.18 6.55 1.96
N HIS A 4 5.14 6.09 1.16
CA HIS A 4 5.67 4.73 1.27
C HIS A 4 6.34 4.48 2.63
N SER A 5 7.11 5.45 3.13
CA SER A 5 7.73 5.34 4.45
C SER A 5 6.69 5.23 5.57
N LEU A 6 5.60 6.02 5.53
CA LEU A 6 4.52 5.92 6.50
C LEU A 6 3.84 4.55 6.44
N ILE A 7 3.51 4.08 5.24
CA ILE A 7 2.84 2.79 5.04
C ILE A 7 3.70 1.64 5.57
N ILE A 8 5.01 1.65 5.27
CA ILE A 8 5.95 0.64 5.78
C ILE A 8 6.02 0.66 7.32
N LEU A 9 6.10 1.84 7.92
CA LEU A 9 6.18 2.00 9.37
C LEU A 9 4.91 1.49 10.08
N GLU A 10 3.74 1.86 9.56
CA GLU A 10 2.44 1.64 10.21
C GLU A 10 1.84 0.25 9.96
N LEU A 11 2.12 -0.37 8.81
CA LEU A 11 1.69 -1.75 8.53
C LEU A 11 2.62 -2.77 9.17
N GLY A 12 3.92 -2.47 9.30
CA GLY A 12 4.88 -3.38 9.94
C GLY A 12 4.80 -4.79 9.36
N ARG A 13 4.39 -5.78 10.17
CA ARG A 13 4.23 -7.19 9.77
C ARG A 13 2.84 -7.56 9.24
N SER A 14 1.86 -6.66 9.32
CA SER A 14 0.47 -6.89 8.88
C SER A 14 0.24 -6.51 7.43
N TRP A 15 1.29 -6.50 6.61
CA TRP A 15 1.25 -6.08 5.22
C TRP A 15 0.58 -7.11 4.29
N ILE A 16 0.44 -8.36 4.71
CA ILE A 16 -0.10 -9.47 3.89
C ILE A 16 -1.51 -9.16 3.39
N GLU A 17 -2.40 -8.70 4.27
CA GLU A 17 -3.78 -8.36 3.89
C GLU A 17 -3.83 -7.14 2.96
N PHE A 18 -2.88 -6.21 3.12
CA PHE A 18 -2.71 -5.08 2.22
C PHE A 18 -2.18 -5.50 0.85
N ALA A 19 -1.20 -6.40 0.78
CA ALA A 19 -0.68 -6.96 -0.46
C ALA A 19 -1.75 -7.72 -1.25
N ARG A 20 -2.54 -8.55 -0.54
CA ARG A 20 -3.71 -9.22 -1.14
C ARG A 20 -4.71 -8.23 -1.69
N ALA A 21 -4.96 -7.13 -0.97
CA ALA A 21 -5.87 -6.08 -1.44
C ALA A 21 -5.35 -5.34 -2.68
N LEU A 22 -4.02 -5.25 -2.85
CA LEU A 22 -3.35 -4.79 -4.07
C LEU A 22 -3.24 -5.87 -5.16
N ASN A 23 -3.85 -7.04 -4.95
CA ASN A 23 -3.81 -8.18 -5.85
C ASN A 23 -2.38 -8.71 -6.12
N VAL A 24 -1.47 -8.51 -5.17
CA VAL A 24 -0.10 -9.03 -5.22
C VAL A 24 -0.09 -10.36 -4.49
N ARG A 25 0.44 -11.41 -5.13
CA ARG A 25 0.52 -12.73 -4.48
C ARG A 25 1.64 -12.72 -3.46
N GLU A 26 1.37 -13.29 -2.30
CA GLU A 26 2.29 -13.36 -1.16
C GLU A 26 3.62 -14.07 -1.51
N CYS A 27 3.59 -15.00 -2.48
CA CYS A 27 4.78 -15.68 -3.00
C CYS A 27 5.63 -14.85 -3.97
N GLU A 28 5.16 -13.68 -4.40
CA GLU A 28 5.87 -12.82 -5.36
C GLU A 28 6.75 -11.77 -4.67
N VAL A 29 6.63 -11.63 -3.35
CA VAL A 29 7.19 -10.50 -2.59
C VAL A 29 7.51 -10.90 -1.15
N ASP A 30 8.76 -10.69 -0.74
CA ASP A 30 9.21 -10.95 0.63
C ASP A 30 9.03 -9.72 1.55
N ASP A 31 8.80 -8.53 0.98
CA ASP A 31 8.71 -7.27 1.73
C ASP A 31 7.70 -6.29 1.13
N LEU A 32 7.04 -5.55 2.02
CA LEU A 32 6.11 -4.45 1.71
C LEU A 32 6.77 -3.35 0.88
N LYS A 33 8.07 -3.09 1.07
CA LYS A 33 8.78 -2.11 0.26
C LYS A 33 8.77 -2.48 -1.23
N GLN A 34 8.96 -3.76 -1.55
CA GLN A 34 8.95 -4.25 -2.92
C GLN A 34 7.55 -4.19 -3.53
N ILE A 35 6.51 -4.50 -2.74
CA ILE A 35 5.10 -4.35 -3.13
C ILE A 35 4.80 -2.92 -3.57
N LEU A 36 5.18 -1.94 -2.74
CA LEU A 36 4.91 -0.53 -3.03
C LEU A 36 5.70 -0.02 -4.24
N GLN A 37 6.94 -0.45 -4.40
CA GLN A 37 7.75 -0.11 -5.58
C GLN A 37 7.17 -0.71 -6.86
N ASN A 38 6.79 -2.00 -6.83
CA ASN A 38 6.16 -2.68 -7.96
C ASN A 38 4.81 -2.05 -8.31
N HIS A 39 4.00 -1.74 -7.30
CA HIS A 39 2.72 -1.06 -7.49
C HIS A 39 2.92 0.31 -8.12
N HIS A 40 3.83 1.13 -7.59
CA HIS A 40 4.10 2.46 -8.14
C HIS A 40 4.70 2.42 -9.57
N ALA A 41 5.50 1.40 -9.88
CA ALA A 41 6.09 1.23 -11.21
C ALA A 41 5.09 0.71 -12.27
N ASN A 42 4.15 -0.15 -11.87
CA ASN A 42 3.19 -0.77 -12.79
C ASN A 42 1.85 -0.01 -12.87
N SER A 43 1.49 0.76 -11.85
CA SER A 43 0.25 1.53 -11.83
C SER A 43 0.38 2.84 -12.59
N ASN A 44 -0.73 3.24 -13.20
CA ASN A 44 -0.82 4.52 -13.88
C ASN A 44 -0.72 5.67 -12.85
N HIS A 45 0.10 6.69 -13.12
CA HIS A 45 0.45 7.73 -12.13
C HIS A 45 -0.75 8.52 -11.59
N ARG A 46 -1.90 8.45 -12.28
CA ARG A 46 -3.17 9.07 -11.84
C ARG A 46 -4.03 8.17 -10.94
N VAL A 47 -3.85 6.85 -11.01
CA VAL A 47 -4.77 5.87 -10.41
C VAL A 47 -4.15 5.15 -9.23
N TRP A 48 -2.82 5.05 -9.16
CA TRP A 48 -2.10 4.37 -8.07
C TRP A 48 -2.50 4.88 -6.68
N LYS A 49 -2.73 6.20 -6.52
CA LYS A 49 -3.18 6.77 -5.24
C LYS A 49 -4.54 6.22 -4.81
N THR A 50 -5.47 6.11 -5.75
CA THR A 50 -6.82 5.59 -5.50
C THR A 50 -6.75 4.10 -5.15
N GLU A 51 -5.99 3.33 -5.92
CA GLU A 51 -5.77 1.89 -5.69
C GLU A 51 -5.13 1.65 -4.31
N LEU A 52 -4.14 2.46 -3.94
CA LEU A 52 -3.47 2.40 -2.64
C LEU A 52 -4.45 2.68 -1.48
N LEU A 53 -5.28 3.73 -1.60
CA LEU A 53 -6.27 4.08 -0.57
C LEU A 53 -7.40 3.04 -0.48
N GLU A 54 -7.80 2.44 -1.61
CA GLU A 54 -8.74 1.32 -1.62
C GLU A 54 -8.15 0.07 -0.99
N ALA A 55 -6.88 -0.24 -1.25
CA ALA A 55 -6.21 -1.37 -0.63
C ALA A 55 -6.08 -1.20 0.89
N LEU A 56 -5.76 0.01 1.37
CA LEU A 56 -5.78 0.33 2.80
C LEU A 56 -7.17 0.15 3.42
N ASN A 57 -8.23 0.56 2.70
CA ASN A 57 -9.61 0.36 3.12
C ASN A 57 -9.97 -1.13 3.21
N LYS A 58 -9.64 -1.93 2.19
CA LYS A 58 -9.87 -3.39 2.16
C LYS A 58 -9.09 -4.12 3.25
N ALA A 59 -7.87 -3.69 3.53
CA ALA A 59 -7.04 -4.18 4.63
C ALA A 59 -7.49 -3.69 6.02
N ARG A 60 -8.64 -2.99 6.11
CA ARG A 60 -9.22 -2.44 7.34
C ARG A 60 -8.30 -1.43 8.07
N ARG A 61 -7.32 -0.85 7.38
CA ARG A 61 -6.43 0.20 7.88
C ARG A 61 -6.94 1.60 7.51
N ASN A 62 -8.16 1.90 7.96
CA ASN A 62 -8.81 3.20 7.75
C ASN A 62 -8.11 4.36 8.48
N ASP A 63 -7.43 4.04 9.58
CA ASP A 63 -6.49 4.92 10.27
C ASP A 63 -5.39 5.38 9.33
N LEU A 64 -4.69 4.42 8.71
CA LEU A 64 -3.58 4.67 7.82
C LEU A 64 -4.04 5.33 6.52
N LYS A 65 -5.20 4.93 6.01
CA LYS A 65 -5.84 5.58 4.85
C LYS A 65 -6.00 7.08 5.06
N LYS A 66 -6.52 7.52 6.21
CA LYS A 66 -6.69 8.96 6.52
C LYS A 66 -5.34 9.67 6.58
N SER A 67 -4.35 9.07 7.24
CA SER A 67 -3.00 9.64 7.33
C SER A 67 -2.34 9.77 5.95
N VAL A 68 -2.47 8.75 5.09
CA VAL A 68 -1.95 8.77 3.72
C VAL A 68 -2.71 9.78 2.86
N GLN A 69 -4.03 9.90 3.02
CA GLN A 69 -4.85 10.85 2.28
C GLN A 69 -4.50 12.31 2.60
N ASN A 70 -4.09 12.60 3.84
CA ASN A 70 -3.61 13.92 4.26
C ASN A 70 -2.20 14.27 3.74
N LEU A 71 -1.46 13.27 3.23
CA LEU A 71 -0.11 13.45 2.69
C LEU A 71 -0.08 13.66 1.17
N PHE A 72 -1.21 13.49 0.49
CA PHE A 72 -1.37 13.76 -0.94
C PHE A 72 -1.74 15.21 -1.20
#